data_AF-A0A5J4P5Z6-F1
#
_entry.id   AF-A0A5J4P5Z6-F1
#
_cell.length_a   1.000
_cell.length_b   1.000
_cell.length_c   1.000
_cell.angle_alpha   90.00
_cell.angle_beta   90.00
_cell.angle_gamma   90.00
#
_symmetry.space_group_name_H-M   'P 1'
#
loop_
_entity.id
_entity.type
_entity.pdbx_description
1 polymer ?
#
loop_
_entity_poly.entity_id
_entity_poly.type
_entity_poly.pdbx_seq_one_letter_code
_entity_poly.pdbx_strand_id
1 'polypeptide(L)'
;MSSRSKKLLKVIDGIRSWNISASQVNSHGSSPDIVELLKSDHFQVGKIAIHGFPYHPTCMAFDPVQKIIALGTKAGIIRIFGRPGVDYVVSHPSSSAVIQIVFLVNEVMFF
;
A
#
# COMPACT_ATOMS: atom_id res chain seq x y z
N MET A 1 5.72 -17.46 17.94
CA MET A 1 4.28 -17.70 17.70
C MET A 1 3.54 -16.36 17.78
N SER A 2 2.78 -16.04 16.73
CA SER A 2 2.23 -14.71 16.41
C SER A 2 1.04 -14.32 17.29
N SER A 3 1.05 -13.08 17.81
CA SER A 3 -0.13 -12.41 18.37
C SER A 3 -0.78 -11.57 17.26
N ARG A 4 -1.90 -12.05 16.70
CA ARG A 4 -2.70 -11.32 15.69
C ARG A 4 -3.78 -10.49 16.38
N SER A 5 -3.82 -9.22 16.00
CA SER A 5 -4.66 -8.14 16.51
C SER A 5 -6.17 -8.43 16.42
N LYS A 6 -6.87 -8.39 17.57
CA LYS A 6 -8.32 -8.64 17.70
C LYS A 6 -9.19 -7.38 17.48
N LYS A 7 -8.63 -6.28 16.96
CA LYS A 7 -9.32 -4.97 16.95
C LYS A 7 -10.04 -4.63 15.62
N LEU A 8 -9.86 -5.44 14.57
CA LEU A 8 -10.46 -5.18 13.25
C LEU A 8 -11.83 -5.84 13.02
N LEU A 9 -12.17 -6.89 13.79
CA LEU A 9 -13.41 -7.64 13.59
C LEU A 9 -14.67 -6.87 14.02
N LYS A 10 -14.56 -6.02 15.05
CA LYS A 10 -15.73 -5.29 15.60
C LYS A 10 -16.34 -4.25 14.67
N VAL A 11 -15.57 -3.73 13.70
CA VAL A 11 -16.07 -2.68 12.77
C VAL A 11 -16.94 -3.28 11.66
N ILE A 12 -16.74 -4.56 11.33
CA ILE A 12 -17.36 -5.23 10.17
C ILE A 12 -18.77 -5.70 10.51
N ASP A 13 -19.02 -6.10 11.77
CA ASP A 13 -20.36 -6.49 12.23
C ASP A 13 -21.37 -5.33 12.18
N GLY A 14 -20.91 -4.10 12.44
CA GLY A 14 -21.75 -2.90 12.40
C GLY A 14 -22.32 -2.58 11.01
N ILE A 15 -21.60 -2.96 9.94
CA ILE A 15 -22.03 -2.73 8.56
C ILE A 15 -23.07 -3.79 8.14
N ARG A 16 -22.95 -5.04 8.61
CA ARG A 16 -23.94 -6.10 8.35
C ARG A 16 -25.28 -5.83 9.05
N SER A 17 -25.28 -5.21 10.23
CA SER A 17 -26.51 -4.87 10.96
C SER A 17 -27.35 -3.78 10.31
N TRP A 18 -26.76 -2.87 9.51
CA TRP A 18 -27.55 -1.90 8.74
C TRP A 18 -28.31 -2.63 7.63
N ASN A 19 -27.66 -3.54 6.91
CA ASN A 19 -28.28 -4.21 5.77
C ASN A 19 -29.47 -5.13 6.16
N ILE A 20 -29.47 -5.65 7.40
CA ILE A 20 -30.58 -6.49 7.89
C ILE A 20 -31.75 -5.64 8.44
N SER A 21 -31.51 -4.43 8.92
CA SER A 21 -32.57 -3.52 9.40
C SER A 21 -33.41 -2.91 8.26
N ALA A 22 -33.00 -3.06 7.01
CA ALA A 22 -33.70 -2.53 5.83
C ALA A 22 -34.84 -3.44 5.32
N SER A 23 -35.11 -4.56 5.98
CA SER A 23 -36.22 -5.45 5.59
C SER A 23 -37.08 -5.74 6.81
N GLN A 24 -38.09 -4.88 7.04
CA GLN A 24 -39.44 -5.19 7.55
C GLN A 24 -40.11 -3.92 8.10
N VAL A 25 -40.74 -3.11 7.25
CA VAL A 25 -41.95 -2.34 7.61
C VAL A 25 -42.87 -2.28 6.39
N ASN A 26 -44.07 -2.81 6.55
CA ASN A 26 -45.14 -2.84 5.56
C ASN A 26 -46.11 -1.67 5.83
N SER A 27 -46.14 -0.63 4.99
CA SER A 27 -47.33 0.24 4.80
C SER A 27 -47.16 1.31 3.70
N HIS A 28 -47.92 1.13 2.62
CA HIS A 28 -48.55 2.15 1.74
C HIS A 28 -47.76 3.43 1.38
N GLY A 29 -46.98 3.33 0.31
CA GLY A 29 -46.37 4.45 -0.42
C GLY A 29 -45.21 3.90 -1.22
N SER A 30 -45.35 3.82 -2.55
CA SER A 30 -44.33 3.28 -3.46
C SER A 30 -43.08 4.16 -3.44
N SER A 31 -42.22 3.98 -2.43
CA SER A 31 -40.83 4.42 -2.53
C SER A 31 -40.20 3.66 -3.68
N PRO A 32 -39.55 4.33 -4.65
CA PRO A 32 -38.91 3.63 -5.75
C PRO A 32 -37.90 2.62 -5.19
N ASP A 33 -38.00 1.37 -5.62
CA ASP A 33 -37.01 0.34 -5.31
C ASP A 33 -35.64 0.87 -5.75
N ILE A 34 -34.77 1.15 -4.79
CA ILE A 34 -33.43 1.66 -5.05
C ILE A 34 -32.62 0.49 -5.62
N VAL A 35 -32.38 0.51 -6.94
CA VAL A 35 -31.55 -0.49 -7.62
C VAL A 35 -30.08 -0.24 -7.29
N GLU A 36 -29.44 -1.20 -6.62
CA GLU A 36 -28.01 -1.14 -6.30
C GLU A 36 -27.17 -1.39 -7.57
N LEU A 37 -26.71 -0.30 -8.20
CA LEU A 37 -25.96 -0.32 -9.46
C LEU A 37 -24.47 -0.59 -9.25
N LEU A 38 -23.96 -0.28 -8.06
CA LEU A 38 -22.56 -0.40 -7.70
C LEU A 38 -22.30 -1.81 -7.16
N LYS A 39 -21.36 -2.50 -7.78
CA LYS A 39 -20.95 -3.86 -7.40
C LYS A 39 -19.56 -3.83 -6.79
N SER A 40 -19.23 -4.83 -5.99
CA SER A 40 -17.93 -4.90 -5.31
C SER A 40 -16.75 -4.96 -6.28
N ASP A 41 -16.93 -5.46 -7.50
CA ASP A 41 -15.94 -5.50 -8.57
C ASP A 41 -15.69 -4.13 -9.24
N HIS A 42 -16.55 -3.14 -9.00
CA HIS A 42 -16.31 -1.74 -9.40
C HIS A 42 -15.30 -1.03 -8.48
N PHE A 43 -14.95 -1.63 -7.35
CA PHE A 43 -14.06 -1.04 -6.36
C PHE A 43 -12.81 -1.89 -6.17
N GLN A 44 -11.66 -1.23 -6.16
CA GLN A 44 -10.42 -1.86 -5.76
C GLN A 44 -9.74 -1.00 -4.70
N VAL A 45 -9.43 -1.63 -3.56
CA VAL A 45 -8.57 -1.04 -2.56
C VAL A 45 -7.14 -1.43 -2.89
N GLY A 46 -6.33 -0.42 -3.19
CA GLY A 46 -4.91 -0.60 -3.50
C GLY A 46 -4.07 0.51 -2.87
N LYS A 47 -2.85 0.15 -2.47
CA LYS A 47 -1.88 1.14 -2.05
C LYS A 47 -1.33 1.86 -3.28
N ILE A 48 -1.55 3.16 -3.37
CA ILE A 48 -1.18 3.97 -4.55
C ILE A 48 0.23 4.56 -4.46
N ALA A 49 0.65 4.99 -3.26
CA ALA A 49 1.93 5.67 -3.06
C ALA A 49 2.40 5.56 -1.61
N ILE A 50 3.69 5.83 -1.40
CA ILE A 50 4.28 6.05 -0.08
C ILE A 50 4.87 7.45 -0.10
N HIS A 51 4.39 8.33 0.76
CA HIS A 51 4.95 9.67 0.89
C HIS A 51 5.99 9.73 2.03
N GLY A 52 6.84 10.75 2.00
CA GLY A 52 7.79 11.03 3.07
C GLY A 52 9.06 10.18 3.02
N PHE A 53 9.87 10.28 4.08
CA PHE A 53 11.19 9.67 4.17
C PHE A 53 11.13 8.27 4.82
N PRO A 54 11.94 7.28 4.38
CA PRO A 54 11.96 5.96 4.99
C PRO A 54 12.31 5.98 6.49
N TYR A 55 11.63 5.15 7.27
CA TYR A 55 11.91 5.03 8.71
C TYR A 55 13.19 4.22 8.96
N HIS A 56 14.02 4.68 9.91
CA HIS A 56 15.33 4.09 10.26
C HIS A 56 16.23 3.83 9.04
N PRO A 57 16.65 4.91 8.33
CA PRO A 57 17.65 4.78 7.27
C PRO A 57 18.96 4.24 7.84
N THR A 58 19.63 3.38 7.09
CA THR A 58 20.90 2.76 7.49
C THR A 58 22.03 3.04 6.51
N CYS A 59 21.72 3.23 5.23
CA CYS A 59 22.70 3.57 4.21
C CYS A 59 22.05 4.34 3.04
N MET A 60 22.89 4.97 2.23
CA MET A 60 22.48 5.59 0.98
C MET A 60 23.55 5.45 -0.10
N ALA A 61 23.13 5.46 -1.36
CA ALA A 61 24.02 5.53 -2.52
C ALA A 61 23.41 6.44 -3.58
N PHE A 62 24.26 7.09 -4.38
CA PHE A 62 23.85 7.93 -5.50
C PHE A 62 24.61 7.50 -6.75
N ASP A 63 23.90 7.35 -7.88
CA ASP A 63 24.51 7.23 -9.19
C ASP A 63 24.37 8.57 -9.96
N PRO A 64 25.48 9.28 -10.23
CA PRO A 64 25.44 10.54 -10.97
C PRO A 64 25.04 10.39 -12.44
N VAL A 65 25.23 9.21 -13.05
CA VAL A 65 24.93 8.98 -14.48
C VAL A 65 23.43 8.89 -14.68
N GLN A 66 22.78 7.96 -13.98
CA GLN A 66 21.33 7.80 -14.05
C GLN A 66 20.57 8.85 -13.24
N LYS A 67 21.26 9.61 -12.38
CA LYS A 67 20.69 10.62 -11.47
C LYS A 67 19.66 10.01 -10.53
N ILE A 68 20.01 8.86 -9.95
CA ILE A 68 19.17 8.12 -9.01
C ILE A 68 19.85 8.02 -7.65
N ILE A 69 19.04 8.03 -6.60
CA ILE A 69 19.47 7.84 -5.21
C ILE A 69 18.72 6.65 -4.63
N ALA A 70 19.45 5.76 -3.95
CA ALA A 70 18.89 4.63 -3.24
C ALA A 70 19.13 4.78 -1.73
N LEU A 71 18.08 4.57 -0.93
CA LEU A 71 18.11 4.59 0.52
C LEU A 71 17.81 3.19 1.07
N GLY A 72 18.69 2.68 1.93
CA GLY A 72 18.49 1.43 2.66
C GLY A 72 17.99 1.69 4.07
N THR A 73 17.23 0.74 4.64
CA THR A 73 16.69 0.84 6.00
C THR A 73 17.04 -0.38 6.86
N LYS A 74 16.86 -0.23 8.17
CA LYS A 74 17.05 -1.32 9.15
C LYS A 74 16.12 -2.52 8.92
N ALA A 75 14.98 -2.31 8.27
CA ALA A 75 13.99 -3.35 7.98
C ALA A 75 14.23 -4.05 6.62
N GLY A 76 15.35 -3.77 5.95
CA GLY A 76 15.65 -4.39 4.65
C GLY A 76 14.91 -3.77 3.47
N ILE A 77 14.30 -2.60 3.65
CA ILE A 77 13.67 -1.84 2.57
C ILE A 77 14.73 -0.98 1.89
N ILE A 78 14.76 -1.03 0.57
CA ILE A 78 15.50 -0.16 -0.33
C ILE A 78 14.50 0.69 -1.09
N ARG A 79 14.62 2.03 -1.01
CA ARG A 79 13.81 2.97 -1.78
C ARG A 79 14.67 3.75 -2.75
N ILE A 80 14.29 3.76 -4.02
CA ILE A 80 15.03 4.41 -5.12
C ILE A 80 14.22 5.61 -5.61
N PHE A 81 14.85 6.78 -5.64
CA PHE A 81 14.29 8.00 -6.17
C PHE A 81 15.08 8.51 -7.37
N GLY A 82 14.41 9.23 -8.28
CA GLY A 82 15.07 9.90 -9.39
C GLY A 82 14.20 11.00 -10.00
N ARG A 83 14.20 11.08 -11.34
CA ARG A 83 13.31 11.97 -12.10
C ARG A 83 11.82 11.65 -11.85
N PRO A 84 10.87 12.53 -12.22
CA PRO A 84 9.45 12.23 -12.13
C PRO A 84 9.11 10.86 -12.72
N GLY A 85 8.38 10.04 -11.97
CA GLY A 85 8.08 8.64 -12.33
C GLY A 85 9.06 7.60 -11.77
N VAL A 86 10.18 8.01 -11.17
CA VAL A 86 11.16 7.11 -10.53
C VAL A 86 10.99 7.15 -9.01
N ASP A 87 10.09 6.31 -8.50
CA ASP A 87 9.95 5.98 -7.07
C ASP A 87 9.68 4.48 -6.94
N TYR A 88 10.72 3.73 -6.57
CA TYR A 88 10.67 2.27 -6.47
C TYR A 88 11.00 1.81 -5.07
N VAL A 89 10.32 0.76 -4.64
CA VAL A 89 10.55 0.13 -3.33
C VAL A 89 10.81 -1.35 -3.54
N VAL A 90 11.94 -1.81 -3.02
CA VAL A 90 12.34 -3.22 -3.00
C VAL A 90 12.62 -3.61 -1.56
N SER A 91 12.33 -4.85 -1.17
CA SER A 91 12.60 -5.34 0.18
C SER A 91 13.30 -6.68 0.16
N HIS A 92 14.35 -6.82 0.96
CA HIS A 92 15.00 -8.12 1.15
C HIS A 92 14.05 -9.09 1.87
N PRO A 93 13.92 -10.36 1.42
CA PRO A 93 12.97 -11.32 2.02
C PRO A 93 13.16 -11.57 3.51
N SER A 94 14.40 -11.47 4.01
CA SER A 94 14.70 -11.68 5.44
C SER A 94 14.42 -10.46 6.33
N SER A 95 14.04 -9.31 5.75
CA SER A 95 13.88 -8.03 6.47
C SER A 95 15.12 -7.58 7.27
N SER A 96 16.32 -8.01 6.85
CA SER A 96 17.59 -7.64 7.48
C SER A 96 18.03 -6.23 7.10
N ALA A 97 18.74 -5.53 7.99
CA ALA A 97 19.24 -4.19 7.74
C ALA A 97 20.09 -4.11 6.47
N VAL A 98 19.82 -3.11 5.63
CA VAL A 98 20.65 -2.80 4.45
C VAL A 98 21.87 -2.03 4.94
N ILE A 99 23.06 -2.60 4.79
CA ILE A 99 24.30 -1.99 5.31
C ILE A 99 24.98 -1.11 4.25
N GLN A 100 24.92 -1.53 2.99
CA GLN A 100 25.55 -0.83 1.89
C GLN A 100 24.73 -1.02 0.62
N ILE A 101 24.71 0.02 -0.22
CA ILE A 101 24.18 -0.03 -1.58
C ILE A 101 25.31 0.41 -2.50
N VAL A 102 25.50 -0.32 -3.60
CA VAL A 102 26.48 0.02 -4.63
C VAL A 102 25.77 -0.04 -5.97
N PHE A 103 25.86 1.03 -6.74
CA PHE A 103 25.45 1.01 -8.14
C PHE A 103 26.57 0.39 -8.96
N LEU A 104 26.26 -0.68 -9.68
CA LEU A 104 27.16 -1.23 -10.68
C LEU A 104 27.12 -0.29 -11.89
N VAL A 105 28.20 0.48 -12.06
CA VAL A 105 28.35 1.39 -13.20
C VAL A 105 28.34 0.53 -14.47
N ASN A 106 27.49 0.90 -15.44
CA ASN A 106 27.50 0.43 -16.84
C ASN A 106 26.56 -0.74 -17.24
N GLU A 107 25.55 -1.13 -16.45
CA GLU A 107 24.46 -2.01 -16.93
C GLU A 107 23.22 -1.17 -17.28
N VAL A 108 23.15 -0.69 -18.52
CA VAL A 108 22.01 0.06 -19.03
C VAL A 108 20.79 -0.86 -19.14
N MET A 109 19.94 -0.87 -18.11
CA MET A 109 18.53 -1.24 -18.27
C MET A 109 17.77 0.06 -18.58
N PHE A 110 17.42 0.24 -19.86
CA PHE A 110 16.49 1.28 -20.27
C PHE A 110 15.15 1.05 -19.53
N PHE A 111 14.69 2.06 -18.79
CA PHE A 111 13.34 2.12 -18.24
C PHE A 111 12.37 2.68 -19.29
#